data_AF-A0A921BGE7-F1
#
_entry.id   AF-A0A921BGE7-F1
#
_cell.length_a   1.000
_cell.length_b   1.000
_cell.length_c   1.000
_cell.angle_alpha   90.00
_cell.angle_beta   90.00
_cell.angle_gamma   90.00
#
_symmetry.space_group_name_H-M   'P 1'
#
loop_
_entity.id
_entity.type
_entity.pdbx_description
1 polymer ?
#
loop_
_entity_poly.entity_id
_entity_poly.type
_entity_poly.pdbx_seq_one_letter_code
_entity_poly.pdbx_strand_id
1 'polypeptide(L)' 'MNWDDWNRILAVNLSGAMHVCYQALPYLKSSSHSSIVISHQGPDYYLFPDRVAYCASKAGLVMATKALALDLGNRISE' A
#
# COMPACT_ATOMS: atom_id res chain seq x y z
N MET A 1 16.03 15.37 6.78
CA MET A 1 15.88 14.02 6.17
C MET A 1 16.92 13.88 5.06
N ASN A 2 17.65 12.76 4.99
CA ASN A 2 18.55 12.46 3.88
C ASN A 2 17.89 11.49 2.88
N TRP A 3 18.58 11.21 1.78
CA TRP A 3 18.05 10.30 0.74
C TRP A 3 17.92 8.85 1.21
N ASP A 4 18.78 8.40 2.13
CA ASP A 4 18.69 7.05 2.68
C ASP A 4 17.42 6.85 3.52
N ASP A 5 17.06 7.84 4.34
CA ASP A 5 15.82 7.86 5.10
C ASP A 5 14.59 7.90 4.19
N TRP A 6 14.63 8.74 3.15
CA TRP A 6 13.57 8.78 2.14
C TRP A 6 13.34 7.40 1.51
N ASN A 7 14.41 6.78 1.01
CA ASN A 7 14.35 5.48 0.36
C ASN A 7 13.89 4.39 1.32
N ARG A 8 14.41 4.37 2.55
CA ARG A 8 14.02 3.41 3.58
C ARG A 8 12.54 3.52 3.94
N ILE A 9 12.02 4.74 4.12
CA ILE A 9 10.62 4.98 4.47
C ILE A 9 9.70 4.50 3.34
N LEU A 10 10.01 4.81 2.08
CA LEU A 10 9.22 4.33 0.93
C LEU A 10 9.31 2.81 0.78
N ALA A 11 10.50 2.24 0.92
CA ALA A 11 10.73 0.80 0.80
C ALA A 11 9.90 0.02 1.84
N VAL A 12 9.85 0.48 3.08
CA VAL A 12 9.08 -0.18 4.14
C VAL A 12 7.59 0.07 4.00
N ASN A 13 7.17 1.34 3.92
CA ASN A 13 5.75 1.69 4.04
C ASN A 13 4.96 1.44 2.75
N LEU A 14 5.54 1.71 1.59
CA LEU A 14 4.86 1.63 0.31
C LEU A 14 5.20 0.31 -0.39
N SER A 15 6.47 0.10 -0.74
CA SER A 15 6.89 -1.10 -1.46
C SER A 15 6.68 -2.37 -0.64
N GLY A 16 6.99 -2.35 0.65
CA GLY A 16 6.80 -3.48 1.56
C GLY A 16 5.35 -3.95 1.62
N ALA A 17 4.39 -3.02 1.72
CA ALA A 17 2.96 -3.35 1.70
C ALA A 17 2.55 -4.02 0.37
N MET A 18 3.03 -3.51 -0.76
CA MET A 18 2.74 -4.10 -2.07
C MET A 18 3.39 -5.47 -2.23
N HIS A 19 4.63 -5.66 -1.76
CA HIS A 19 5.29 -6.96 -1.77
C HIS A 19 4.48 -8.01 -0.98
N VAL A 20 3.97 -7.66 0.20
CA VAL A 20 3.10 -8.56 0.97
C VAL A 20 1.85 -8.91 0.17
N CYS A 21 1.18 -7.92 -0.45
CA CYS A 21 0.00 -8.16 -1.27
C CYS A 21 0.31 -9.14 -2.42
N TYR A 22 1.40 -8.93 -3.16
CA TYR A 22 1.80 -9.79 -4.27
C TYR A 22 2.12 -11.21 -3.84
N GLN A 23 2.85 -11.38 -2.73
CA GLN A 23 3.18 -12.70 -2.20
C GLN A 23 1.96 -13.42 -1.63
N ALA A 24 0.95 -12.69 -1.16
CA ALA A 24 -0.30 -13.26 -0.68
C ALA A 24 -1.24 -13.73 -1.81
N LEU A 25 -1.03 -13.29 -3.06
CA LEU A 25 -1.96 -13.55 -4.17
C LEU A 25 -2.32 -15.03 -4.39
N PRO A 26 -1.38 -16.00 -4.35
CA PRO A 26 -1.75 -17.40 -4.55
C PRO A 26 -2.76 -17.88 -3.50
N TYR A 27 -2.56 -17.48 -2.24
CA TYR A 27 -3.44 -17.83 -1.13
C TYR A 27 -4.78 -17.13 -1.22
N LEU A 28 -4.79 -15.84 -1.58
CA LEU A 28 -6.00 -15.05 -1.78
C LEU A 28 -6.87 -15.64 -2.91
N LYS A 29 -6.26 -16.04 -4.04
CA LYS A 29 -6.97 -16.70 -5.14
C LYS A 29 -7.56 -18.06 -4.77
N SER A 30 -6.91 -18.79 -3.86
CA SER A 30 -7.42 -20.09 -3.39
C SER A 30 -8.54 -19.98 -2.35
N SER A 31 -8.75 -18.78 -1.78
CA SER A 31 -9.75 -18.54 -0.74
C SER A 31 -11.08 -18.11 -1.35
N SER A 32 -12.18 -18.74 -0.91
CA SER A 32 -13.55 -18.33 -1.29
C SER A 32 -13.99 -16.99 -0.71
N HIS A 33 -13.26 -16.46 0.28
CA HIS A 33 -13.58 -15.21 0.98
C HIS A 33 -12.30 -14.40 1.24
N SER A 34 -11.60 -14.03 0.16
CA SER A 34 -10.36 -13.28 0.27
C SER A 34 -10.60 -11.79 0.51
N SER A 35 -9.76 -11.16 1.34
CA SER A 35 -9.76 -9.72 1.54
C SER A 35 -8.37 -9.21 1.89
N ILE A 36 -8.07 -7.98 1.48
CA ILE A 36 -6.85 -7.24 1.86
C ILE A 36 -7.31 -5.95 2.54
N VAL A 37 -6.74 -5.65 3.71
CA VAL A 37 -6.95 -4.39 4.41
C VAL A 37 -5.61 -3.67 4.56
N ILE A 38 -5.50 -2.45 4.00
CA ILE A 38 -4.29 -1.64 4.05
C ILE A 38 -4.54 -0.41 4.93
N SER A 39 -3.72 -0.24 5.97
CA SER A 39 -3.77 0.96 6.82
C SER A 39 -3.02 2.13 6.17
N HIS A 40 -3.79 3.08 5.66
CA HIS A 40 -3.31 4.35 5.12
C HIS A 40 -3.78 5.54 5.99
N GLN A 41 -3.27 6.73 5.70
CA GLN A 41 -3.75 7.96 6.32
C GLN A 41 -4.99 8.48 5.58
N GLY A 42 -6.02 8.91 6.31
CA GLY A 42 -7.24 9.50 5.75
C GLY A 42 -7.03 10.90 5.15
N PRO A 43 -8.06 11.48 4.51
CA PRO A 43 -7.99 12.75 3.79
C PRO A 43 -7.76 13.99 4.69
N ASP A 44 -7.85 13.86 6.01
CA ASP A 44 -7.62 14.94 6.97
C ASP A 44 -6.13 15.01 7.32
N TYR A 45 -5.39 15.72 6.47
CA TYR A 45 -3.94 15.84 6.52
C TYR A 45 -3.47 16.65 7.74
N TYR A 46 -3.07 15.97 8.82
CA TYR A 46 -2.05 16.53 9.69
C TYR A 46 -0.69 16.38 9.00
N LEU A 47 -0.33 17.39 8.22
CA LEU A 47 1.03 17.54 7.70
C LEU A 47 1.91 18.01 8.85
N PHE A 48 2.87 17.18 9.22
CA PHE A 48 3.89 17.56 10.17
C PHE A 48 5.15 17.97 9.42
N PRO A 49 5.85 19.03 9.85
CA PRO A 49 7.19 19.33 9.37
C PRO A 49 8.08 18.09 9.41
N ASP A 50 9.01 17.99 8.46
CA ASP A 50 10.02 16.91 8.36
C ASP A 50 9.48 15.49 8.11
N ARG A 51 8.22 15.34 7.67
CA ARG A 51 7.60 14.02 7.40
C ARG A 51 7.26 13.75 5.93
N VAL A 52 7.88 14.46 4.98
CA VAL A 52 7.51 14.37 3.56
C VAL A 52 7.59 12.95 2.99
N ALA A 53 8.59 12.13 3.35
CA ALA A 53 8.65 10.73 2.92
C ALA A 53 7.50 9.87 3.49
N TYR A 54 7.15 10.10 4.76
CA TYR A 54 6.04 9.40 5.40
C TYR A 54 4.71 9.77 4.74
N CYS A 55 4.45 11.06 4.53
CA CYS A 55 3.26 11.56 3.85
C CYS A 55 3.17 11.00 2.43
N ALA A 56 4.27 11.04 1.66
CA ALA A 56 4.34 10.44 0.33
C ALA A 56 4.02 8.93 0.36
N SER A 57 4.60 8.19 1.31
CA SER A 57 4.35 6.75 1.43
C SER A 57 2.88 6.42 1.74
N LYS A 58 2.25 7.17 2.65
CA LYS A 58 0.86 6.92 3.07
C LYS A 58 -0.15 7.38 2.01
N ALA A 59 0.09 8.48 1.34
CA ALA A 59 -0.72 8.90 0.19
C ALA A 59 -0.56 7.93 -0.99
N GLY A 60 0.67 7.46 -1.25
CA GLY A 60 0.95 6.45 -2.27
C GLY A 60 0.17 5.15 -2.06
N LEU A 61 0.03 4.69 -0.81
CA LEU A 61 -0.78 3.51 -0.48
C LEU A 61 -2.25 3.66 -0.89
N VAL A 62 -2.83 4.87 -0.82
CA VAL A 62 -4.24 5.09 -1.22
C VAL A 62 -4.43 4.78 -2.69
N MET A 63 -3.59 5.33 -3.57
CA MET A 63 -3.69 5.09 -5.01
C MET A 63 -3.26 3.67 -5.39
N ALA A 64 -2.22 3.14 -4.76
CA ALA A 64 -1.78 1.76 -4.99
C ALA A 64 -2.88 0.75 -4.61
N THR A 65 -3.58 0.95 -3.50
CA THR A 65 -4.70 0.09 -3.08
C THR A 65 -5.84 0.13 -4.09
N LYS A 66 -6.21 1.32 -4.58
CA LYS A 66 -7.26 1.46 -5.60
C LYS A 66 -6.87 0.78 -6.91
N ALA A 67 -5.63 0.96 -7.37
CA ALA A 67 -5.12 0.29 -8.57
C ALA A 67 -5.10 -1.24 -8.40
N LEU A 68 -4.61 -1.72 -7.26
CA LEU A 68 -4.59 -3.15 -6.95
C LEU A 68 -6.00 -3.74 -6.90
N ALA A 69 -6.97 -3.02 -6.35
CA ALA A 69 -8.37 -3.45 -6.33
C ALA A 69 -8.96 -3.58 -7.75
N LEU A 70 -8.57 -2.71 -8.70
CA LEU A 70 -8.96 -2.84 -10.10
C LEU A 70 -8.30 -4.06 -10.77
N ASP A 71 -7.00 -4.25 -10.54
CA ASP A 71 -6.24 -5.38 -11.10
C ASP A 71 -6.76 -6.74 -10.60
N LEU A 72 -7.15 -6.80 -9.32
CA LEU A 72 -7.58 -8.03 -8.66
C LEU A 72 -9.10 -8.25 -8.69
N GLY A 73 -9.89 -7.18 -8.72
CA GLY A 73 -11.35 -7.26 -8.73
C GLY A 73 -11.90 -8.04 -9.92
N ASN A 74 -11.21 -8.00 -11.07
CA ASN A 74 -11.56 -8.79 -12.25
C ASN A 74 -10.96 -10.21 -12.26
N ARG A 75 -10.04 -10.54 -11.34
CA ARG A 75 -9.26 -11.80 -11.36
C ARG A 75 -9.53 -12.74 -10.18
N ILE A 76 -10.30 -12.29 -9.19
CA ILE A 76 -10.66 -13.06 -7.99
C ILE A 76 -12.15 -13.48 -8.03
N SER A 77 -12.93 -12.96 -8.98
CA SER A 77 -14.36 -13.26 -9.16
C SER A 77 -14.68 -14.31 -10.23
N GLU A 78 -13.67 -14.94 -10.83
CA GLU A 78 -13.82 -16.14 -11.67
C GLU A 78 -13.50 -17.39 -10.85
#